data_AF-A0A540LVT0-F1
#
_entry.id   AF-A0A540LVT0-F1
#
_cell.length_a   1.000
_cell.length_b   1.000
_cell.length_c   1.000
_cell.angle_alpha   90.00
_cell.angle_beta   90.00
_cell.angle_gamma   90.00
#
_symmetry.space_group_name_H-M   'P 1'
#
loop_
_entity.id
_entity.type
_entity.pdbx_description
1 polymer ?
#
loop_
_entity_poly.entity_id
_entity_poly.type
_entity_poly.pdbx_seq_one_letter_code
_entity_poly.pdbx_strand_id
1 'polypeptide(L)'
;MKSGKREAFSGPIVTIKVFKDNTLVVELLATKGEGRVLVVDGEGSLRRAITGGVLAKCAEIMGCSGIVINGCIRYVDEVNGCEIGVRAWATCPVRPVKSDGGQKHVPINIGGIWIHEGEWLYADGDGILVSTSQLSI
;
A
#
# COMPACT_ATOMS: atom_id res chain seq x y z
N MET A 1 -1.73 6.29 10.17
CA MET A 1 -1.19 7.55 9.62
C MET A 1 -1.58 7.72 8.15
N LYS A 2 -1.73 8.99 7.72
CA LYS A 2 -2.03 9.38 6.34
C LYS A 2 -0.80 10.07 5.74
N SER A 3 -0.46 9.77 4.49
CA SER A 3 0.61 10.41 3.74
C SER A 3 0.29 10.45 2.25
N GLY A 4 1.07 11.24 1.51
CA GLY A 4 0.78 11.53 0.10
C GLY A 4 -0.22 12.66 -0.06
N LYS A 5 -0.23 13.29 -1.24
CA LYS A 5 -1.08 14.46 -1.51
C LYS A 5 -2.55 14.12 -1.70
N ARG A 6 -2.88 12.88 -2.09
CA ARG A 6 -4.28 12.47 -2.23
C ARG A 6 -4.84 12.07 -0.88
N GLU A 7 -5.66 12.96 -0.33
CA GLU A 7 -6.39 12.70 0.91
C GLU A 7 -7.45 11.62 0.71
N ALA A 8 -8.09 11.55 -0.47
CA ALA A 8 -9.01 10.49 -0.84
C ALA A 8 -8.54 9.77 -2.10
N PHE A 9 -8.68 8.44 -2.13
CA PHE A 9 -8.33 7.60 -3.27
C PHE A 9 -9.10 6.29 -3.24
N SER A 10 -9.28 5.70 -4.42
CA SER A 10 -9.95 4.42 -4.58
C SER A 10 -9.42 3.67 -5.79
N GLY A 11 -9.70 2.37 -5.85
CA GLY A 11 -9.37 1.55 -7.01
C GLY A 11 -9.46 0.05 -6.75
N PRO A 12 -9.27 -0.76 -7.80
CA PRO A 12 -9.19 -2.21 -7.67
C PRO A 12 -7.96 -2.59 -6.84
N ILE A 13 -8.12 -3.58 -5.97
CA ILE A 13 -7.12 -4.02 -5.02
C ILE A 13 -6.19 -5.04 -5.67
N VAL A 14 -4.89 -4.87 -5.44
CA VAL A 14 -3.89 -5.95 -5.55
C VAL A 14 -3.26 -6.18 -4.18
N THR A 15 -3.21 -7.43 -3.75
CA THR A 15 -2.70 -7.81 -2.42
C THR A 15 -1.29 -8.39 -2.47
N ILE A 16 -0.49 -8.04 -1.48
CA ILE A 16 0.82 -8.64 -1.21
C ILE A 16 0.92 -8.93 0.28
N LYS A 17 1.40 -10.12 0.65
CA LYS A 17 1.79 -10.46 2.02
C LYS A 17 3.31 -10.64 2.12
N VAL A 18 3.94 -9.90 3.02
CA VAL A 18 5.40 -9.89 3.23
C VAL A 18 5.69 -9.75 4.72
N PHE A 19 6.88 -10.19 5.16
CA PHE A 19 7.34 -9.94 6.51
C PHE A 19 8.69 -9.23 6.50
N LYS A 20 8.68 -7.93 6.81
CA LYS A 20 9.87 -7.05 6.85
C LYS A 20 10.63 -6.92 5.52
N ASP A 21 10.09 -7.50 4.46
CA ASP A 21 10.64 -7.53 3.11
C ASP A 21 9.81 -6.63 2.18
N ASN A 22 10.40 -6.14 1.09
CA ASN A 22 9.66 -5.39 0.09
C ASN A 22 10.03 -5.72 -1.37
N THR A 23 10.74 -6.82 -1.65
CA THR A 23 11.12 -7.26 -2.99
C THR A 23 9.90 -7.36 -3.91
N LEU A 24 8.84 -8.06 -3.47
CA LEU A 24 7.59 -8.18 -4.23
C LEU A 24 6.86 -6.85 -4.40
N VAL A 25 6.99 -5.93 -3.44
CA VAL A 25 6.42 -4.58 -3.54
C VAL A 25 7.13 -3.77 -4.63
N VAL A 26 8.46 -3.87 -4.71
CA VAL A 26 9.24 -3.22 -5.77
C VAL A 26 8.85 -3.77 -7.14
N GLU A 27 8.79 -5.10 -7.28
CA GLU A 27 8.41 -5.77 -8.54
C GLU A 27 7.03 -5.31 -9.02
N LEU A 28 6.04 -5.33 -8.14
CA LEU A 28 4.68 -4.98 -8.53
C LEU A 28 4.57 -3.50 -8.85
N LEU A 29 5.17 -2.61 -8.06
CA LEU A 29 5.14 -1.17 -8.35
C LEU A 29 5.86 -0.79 -9.64
N ALA A 30 6.76 -1.63 -10.16
CA ALA A 30 7.39 -1.46 -11.47
C ALA A 30 6.47 -1.81 -12.66
N THR A 31 5.27 -2.34 -12.43
CA THR A 31 4.27 -2.60 -13.47
C THR A 31 3.27 -1.45 -13.58
N LYS A 32 2.52 -1.38 -14.69
CA LYS A 32 1.41 -0.42 -14.83
C LYS A 32 0.43 -0.54 -13.65
N GLY A 33 0.03 0.61 -13.13
CA GLY A 33 -0.83 0.75 -11.96
C GLY A 33 -2.32 0.78 -12.30
N GLU A 34 -2.70 1.37 -13.44
CA GLU A 34 -4.09 1.35 -13.95
C GLU A 34 -5.15 1.77 -12.90
N GLY A 35 -4.81 2.73 -12.04
CA GLY A 35 -5.68 3.22 -10.98
C GLY A 35 -5.86 2.25 -9.80
N ARG A 36 -5.08 1.17 -9.72
CA ARG A 36 -5.17 0.20 -8.61
C ARG A 36 -4.73 0.78 -7.27
N VAL A 37 -5.17 0.12 -6.22
CA VAL A 37 -4.66 0.29 -4.86
C VAL A 37 -3.83 -0.93 -4.49
N LEU A 38 -2.56 -0.70 -4.14
CA LEU A 38 -1.72 -1.76 -3.62
C LEU A 38 -1.92 -1.91 -2.10
N VAL A 39 -2.43 -3.06 -1.67
CA VAL A 39 -2.60 -3.38 -0.25
C VAL A 39 -1.54 -4.39 0.19
N VAL A 40 -0.67 -3.96 1.11
CA VAL A 40 0.46 -4.75 1.58
C VAL A 40 0.25 -5.15 3.03
N ASP A 41 0.10 -6.45 3.27
CA ASP A 41 0.15 -7.03 4.60
C ASP A 41 1.61 -7.23 5.03
N GLY A 42 2.13 -6.31 5.86
CA GLY A 42 3.44 -6.40 6.50
C GLY A 42 3.40 -7.08 7.88
N GLU A 43 2.33 -7.80 8.18
CA GLU A 43 2.01 -8.42 9.48
C GLU A 43 1.97 -7.41 10.64
N GLY A 44 1.66 -6.15 10.35
CA GLY A 44 1.62 -5.08 11.35
C GLY A 44 2.98 -4.72 11.95
N SER A 45 4.08 -5.24 11.40
CA SER A 45 5.41 -5.01 11.95
C SER A 45 5.80 -3.53 11.86
N LEU A 46 6.11 -2.92 13.00
CA LEU A 46 6.64 -1.55 13.10
C LEU A 46 8.18 -1.50 13.11
N ARG A 47 8.85 -2.65 12.99
CA ARG A 47 10.31 -2.76 13.16
C ARG A 47 11.11 -2.34 11.93
N ARG A 48 10.50 -2.37 10.73
CA ARG A 48 11.15 -2.05 9.44
C ARG A 48 10.12 -1.53 8.46
N ALA A 49 10.45 -0.44 7.77
CA ALA A 49 9.56 0.15 6.78
C ALA A 49 9.47 -0.72 5.52
N ILE A 50 8.26 -0.91 5.00
CA ILE A 50 7.99 -1.66 3.77
C ILE A 50 8.13 -0.76 2.53
N THR A 51 7.71 0.51 2.63
CA THR A 51 7.80 1.50 1.54
C THR A 51 8.40 2.82 2.00
N GLY A 52 8.67 3.71 1.05
CA GLY A 52 9.07 5.10 1.29
C GLY A 52 9.04 5.94 0.03
N GLY A 53 9.62 7.15 0.06
CA GLY A 53 9.52 8.16 -1.01
C GLY A 53 9.74 7.64 -2.42
N VAL A 54 10.85 6.95 -2.69
CA VAL A 54 11.16 6.38 -4.02
C VAL A 54 10.06 5.45 -4.54
N LEU A 55 9.53 4.57 -3.69
CA LEU A 55 8.48 3.61 -4.08
C LEU A 55 7.12 4.29 -4.20
N ALA A 56 6.82 5.28 -3.36
CA ALA A 56 5.64 6.12 -3.51
C ALA A 56 5.67 6.88 -4.86
N LYS A 57 6.83 7.45 -5.22
CA LYS A 57 7.00 8.13 -6.51
C LYS A 57 6.91 7.18 -7.69
N CYS A 58 7.44 5.97 -7.57
CA CYS A 58 7.27 4.92 -8.57
C CYS A 58 5.79 4.58 -8.77
N ALA A 59 5.05 4.38 -7.67
CA ALA A 59 3.61 4.11 -7.74
C ALA A 59 2.83 5.25 -8.41
N GLU A 60 3.19 6.52 -8.13
CA GLU A 60 2.64 7.70 -8.82
C GLU A 60 2.89 7.64 -10.32
N ILE A 61 4.15 7.46 -10.74
CA ILE A 61 4.55 7.43 -12.15
C ILE A 61 3.86 6.29 -12.89
N MET A 62 3.73 5.13 -12.25
CA MET A 62 3.08 3.96 -12.85
C MET A 62 1.55 4.04 -12.81
N GLY A 63 0.96 5.08 -12.20
CA GLY A 63 -0.47 5.33 -12.22
C GLY A 63 -1.27 4.51 -11.20
N CYS A 64 -0.69 4.18 -10.04
CA CYS A 64 -1.44 3.67 -8.90
C CYS A 64 -2.27 4.80 -8.26
N SER A 65 -3.47 4.49 -7.77
CA SER A 65 -4.29 5.44 -7.00
C SER A 65 -3.77 5.60 -5.58
N GLY A 66 -3.24 4.52 -4.99
CA GLY A 66 -2.63 4.59 -3.67
C GLY A 66 -2.03 3.29 -3.17
N ILE A 67 -1.46 3.36 -1.96
CA ILE A 67 -0.81 2.26 -1.25
C ILE A 67 -1.35 2.20 0.19
N VAL A 68 -1.78 1.03 0.63
CA VAL A 68 -2.19 0.76 2.01
C VAL A 68 -1.25 -0.28 2.59
N ILE A 69 -0.63 -0.01 3.74
CA ILE A 69 0.35 -0.89 4.38
C ILE A 69 -0.09 -1.24 5.81
N ASN A 70 -0.31 -2.52 6.06
CA ASN A 70 -0.36 -3.08 7.42
C ASN A 70 1.06 -3.18 7.98
N GLY A 71 1.64 -2.04 8.35
CA GLY A 71 3.03 -1.91 8.79
C GLY A 71 3.47 -0.45 8.80
N CYS A 72 4.78 -0.21 8.70
CA CYS A 72 5.33 1.14 8.70
C CYS A 72 6.00 1.54 7.38
N ILE A 73 6.17 2.86 7.20
CA ILE A 73 6.80 3.49 6.04
C ILE A 73 7.98 4.38 6.47
N ARG A 74 8.74 4.90 5.51
CA ARG A 74 9.84 5.85 5.78
C ARG A 74 9.84 7.01 4.80
N TYR A 75 10.60 8.06 5.13
CA TYR A 75 10.71 9.28 4.33
C TYR A 75 9.36 9.93 4.04
N VAL A 76 8.61 10.22 5.10
CA VAL A 76 7.24 10.73 4.99
C VAL A 76 7.17 12.05 4.22
N ASP A 77 8.17 12.91 4.36
CA ASP A 77 8.21 14.18 3.63
C ASP A 77 8.27 13.95 2.10
N GLU A 78 9.07 12.99 1.65
CA GLU A 78 9.11 12.58 0.24
C GLU A 78 7.79 11.96 -0.22
N VAL A 79 7.19 11.10 0.62
CA VAL A 79 5.89 10.48 0.33
C VAL A 79 4.81 11.56 0.20
N ASN A 80 4.82 12.57 1.07
CA ASN A 80 3.90 13.71 1.04
C ASN A 80 4.11 14.63 -0.18
N GLY A 81 5.22 14.49 -0.90
CA GLY A 81 5.43 15.14 -2.20
C GLY A 81 4.75 14.44 -3.37
N CYS A 82 4.29 13.19 -3.21
CA CYS A 82 3.78 12.35 -4.29
C CYS A 82 2.27 12.53 -4.50
N GLU A 83 1.82 12.54 -5.77
CA GLU A 83 0.42 12.68 -6.18
C GLU A 83 -0.38 11.35 -6.08
N ILE A 84 -0.23 10.65 -4.95
CA ILE A 84 -0.94 9.40 -4.62
C ILE A 84 -1.45 9.44 -3.18
N GLY A 85 -2.30 8.48 -2.83
CA GLY A 85 -2.70 8.26 -1.44
C GLY A 85 -1.85 7.17 -0.77
N VAL A 86 -1.41 7.41 0.47
CA VAL A 86 -0.70 6.40 1.28
C VAL A 86 -1.33 6.29 2.66
N ARG A 87 -1.54 5.05 3.12
CA ARG A 87 -2.00 4.72 4.48
C ARG A 87 -1.07 3.68 5.09
N ALA A 88 -0.68 3.90 6.34
CA ALA A 88 0.16 2.98 7.10
C ALA A 88 -0.07 3.13 8.60
N TRP A 89 0.47 2.24 9.43
CA TRP A 89 0.36 2.39 10.89
C TRP A 89 1.27 3.48 11.44
N ALA A 90 2.55 3.45 11.08
CA ALA A 90 3.56 4.35 11.64
C ALA A 90 4.73 4.59 10.67
N THR A 91 5.72 5.33 11.14
CA THR A 91 7.00 5.50 10.46
C THR A 91 8.08 4.64 11.12
N CYS A 92 9.07 4.20 10.33
CA CYS A 92 10.26 3.53 10.85
C CYS A 92 11.47 3.84 9.97
N PRO A 93 12.60 4.34 10.50
CA PRO A 93 13.76 4.67 9.68
C PRO A 93 14.49 3.43 9.13
N VAL A 94 14.27 2.26 9.74
CA VAL A 94 14.98 1.03 9.41
C VAL A 94 14.50 0.46 8.08
N ARG A 95 15.44 0.19 7.17
CA ARG A 95 15.17 -0.40 5.85
C ARG A 95 14.58 -1.82 5.94
N PRO A 96 13.79 -2.24 4.93
CA PRO A 96 13.38 -3.63 4.82
C PRO A 96 14.59 -4.53 4.59
N VAL A 97 14.44 -5.81 4.93
CA VAL A 97 15.36 -6.85 4.47
C VAL A 97 15.08 -7.16 3.01
N LYS A 98 16.10 -7.67 2.31
CA LYS A 98 15.98 -8.20 0.97
C LYS A 98 16.15 -9.71 1.04
N SER A 99 15.05 -10.40 0.77
CA SER A 99 14.86 -11.82 0.70
C SER A 99 13.86 -12.10 -0.43
N ASP A 100 13.87 -13.31 -0.95
CA ASP A 100 12.98 -13.70 -2.05
C ASP A 100 11.63 -14.23 -1.52
N GLY A 101 11.21 -13.72 -0.35
CA GLY A 101 10.05 -14.18 0.40
C GLY A 101 8.80 -13.33 0.19
N GLY A 102 7.66 -13.90 0.54
CA GLY A 102 6.34 -13.26 0.48
C GLY A 102 5.42 -13.91 -0.55
N GLN A 103 4.20 -13.40 -0.64
CA GLN A 103 3.13 -13.94 -1.46
C GLN A 103 2.40 -12.79 -2.16
N LYS A 104 2.24 -12.88 -3.48
CA LYS A 104 1.41 -11.97 -4.29
C LYS A 104 0.03 -12.60 -4.46
N HIS A 105 -1.01 -11.80 -4.63
CA HIS A 105 -2.33 -12.28 -5.06
C HIS A 105 -3.00 -13.23 -4.05
N VAL A 106 -2.72 -13.05 -2.76
CA VAL A 106 -3.28 -13.86 -1.67
C VAL A 106 -4.28 -13.05 -0.84
N PRO A 107 -5.34 -13.68 -0.31
CA PRO A 107 -6.19 -13.03 0.69
C PRO A 107 -5.38 -12.62 1.91
N ILE A 108 -5.60 -11.40 2.40
CA ILE A 108 -4.95 -10.87 3.61
C ILE A 108 -6.01 -10.45 4.62
N ASN A 109 -5.69 -10.57 5.91
CA ASN A 109 -6.56 -10.14 6.99
C ASN A 109 -5.92 -8.98 7.74
N ILE A 110 -6.52 -7.80 7.68
CA ILE A 110 -6.05 -6.60 8.37
C ILE A 110 -7.16 -6.14 9.30
N GLY A 111 -6.89 -6.12 10.60
CA GLY A 111 -7.85 -5.64 11.61
C GLY A 111 -9.15 -6.46 11.66
N GLY A 112 -9.10 -7.75 11.31
CA GLY A 112 -10.28 -8.63 11.28
C GLY A 112 -11.03 -8.62 9.95
N ILE A 113 -10.66 -7.76 9.01
CA ILE A 113 -11.28 -7.66 7.68
C ILE A 113 -10.46 -8.45 6.68
N TRP A 114 -11.11 -9.35 5.96
CA TRP A 114 -10.54 -10.03 4.80
C TRP A 114 -10.55 -9.12 3.59
N ILE A 115 -9.45 -9.08 2.87
CA ILE A 115 -9.25 -8.29 1.67
C ILE A 115 -8.72 -9.23 0.59
N HIS A 116 -9.43 -9.26 -0.52
CA HIS A 116 -9.14 -10.10 -1.67
C HIS A 116 -8.70 -9.23 -2.86
N GLU A 117 -7.90 -9.81 -3.74
CA GLU A 117 -7.59 -9.17 -5.02
C GLU A 117 -8.84 -9.05 -5.89
N GLY A 118 -8.92 -7.94 -6.65
CA GLY A 118 -10.06 -7.64 -7.52
C GLY A 118 -11.23 -6.95 -6.81
N GLU A 119 -11.27 -6.98 -5.48
CA GLU A 119 -12.14 -6.10 -4.70
C GLU A 119 -11.75 -4.63 -4.87
N TRP A 120 -12.56 -3.72 -4.36
CA TRP A 120 -12.35 -2.28 -4.45
C TRP A 120 -12.07 -1.68 -3.07
N LEU A 121 -11.04 -0.85 -3.01
CA LEU A 121 -10.70 -0.08 -1.81
C LEU A 121 -11.11 1.38 -2.01
N TYR A 122 -11.69 1.96 -0.97
CA TYR A 122 -11.98 3.39 -0.86
C TYR A 122 -11.36 3.91 0.43
N ALA A 123 -10.55 4.95 0.35
CA ALA A 123 -9.89 5.55 1.49
C ALA A 123 -10.01 7.07 1.45
N ASP A 124 -10.26 7.68 2.61
CA ASP A 124 -10.40 9.11 2.76
C ASP A 124 -9.86 9.59 4.12
N GLY A 125 -10.37 10.73 4.60
CA GLY A 125 -10.04 11.29 5.89
C GLY A 125 -10.54 10.48 7.08
N ASP A 126 -11.61 9.70 6.94
CA ASP A 126 -12.24 9.04 8.07
C ASP A 126 -11.80 7.59 8.18
N GLY A 127 -11.63 6.90 7.06
CA GLY A 127 -11.28 5.49 7.11
C GLY A 127 -10.99 4.83 5.77
N ILE A 128 -11.12 3.51 5.79
CA ILE A 128 -10.97 2.64 4.64
C ILE A 128 -12.19 1.73 4.58
N LEU A 129 -12.77 1.61 3.39
CA LEU A 129 -13.85 0.69 3.07
C LEU A 129 -13.38 -0.27 1.97
N VAL A 130 -13.90 -1.50 2.02
CA VAL A 130 -13.67 -2.52 1.00
C VAL A 130 -15.03 -2.98 0.48
N SER A 131 -15.13 -3.14 -0.83
CA SER A 131 -16.33 -3.59 -1.53
C SER A 131 -15.97 -4.69 -2.52
N THR A 132 -16.83 -5.69 -2.66
CA THR A 132 -16.65 -6.78 -3.64
C THR A 132 -16.79 -6.31 -5.08
N SER A 133 -17.33 -5.11 -5.31
CA SER A 133 -17.49 -4.50 -6.63
C SER A 133 -17.27 -2.99 -6.58
N GLN A 134 -17.04 -2.40 -7.75
CA GLN A 134 -16.98 -0.95 -7.89
C GLN A 134 -18.32 -0.32 -7.45
N LEU A 135 -18.26 0.59 -6.49
CA LEU A 135 -19.36 1.45 -6.09
C LEU A 135 -19.45 2.65 -7.04
N SER A 136 -20.68 3.06 -7.36
CA SER A 136 -20.98 4.34 -7.99
C SER A 136 -20.83 5.43 -6.94
N ILE A 137 -19.78 6.24 -7.08
CA ILE A 137 -19.47 7.42 -6.26
C ILE A 137 -19.71 8.69 -7.07
#